data_AF-A0A846DF79-F1
#
_entry.id   AF-A0A846DF79-F1
#
_cell.length_a   1.000
_cell.length_b   1.000
_cell.length_c   1.000
_cell.angle_alpha   90.00
_cell.angle_beta   90.00
_cell.angle_gamma   90.00
#
_symmetry.space_group_name_H-M   'P 1'
#
loop_
_entity.id
_entity.type
_entity.pdbx_description
1 polymer ?
#
loop_
_entity_poly.entity_id
_entity_poly.type
_entity_poly.pdbx_seq_one_letter_code
_entity_poly.pdbx_strand_id
1 'polypeptide(L)'
;MTKLSSKSSEQEIQETLRNYLETWAKDNLSEFDELGSDTSHEILEEITKYLEKLAETEFDSITQDATAEFINAIETTFQEWATIAREEIKSDSVSNHIYTTVINFFKAEEWPFLEEEDKSILYMNFKGENGEWSCLAKVKEEENQFIFYSLYPAVPEEKRQAIAEFITRANYGTILGNFELDFDDGEIRYKTSIDVEGDSLSFALIQQMVYANVMMMDEYLPGIMAVIESEMEVKEAILQIEG
;
A
#
# COMPACT_ATOMS: atom_id res chain seq x y z
N MET A 1 22.84 -30.38 -45.05
CA MET A 1 22.50 -29.00 -44.63
C MET A 1 20.98 -28.90 -44.59
N THR A 2 20.36 -29.24 -43.45
CA THR A 2 18.92 -29.03 -43.26
C THR A 2 18.65 -29.05 -41.76
N LYS A 3 18.90 -27.92 -41.10
CA LYS A 3 18.57 -27.68 -39.69
C LYS A 3 17.98 -26.29 -39.43
N LEU A 4 17.57 -25.59 -40.50
CA LEU A 4 17.01 -24.23 -40.42
C LEU A 4 15.48 -24.15 -40.56
N SER A 5 14.76 -25.26 -40.78
CA SER A 5 13.32 -25.19 -41.12
C SER A 5 12.35 -25.35 -39.93
N SER A 6 12.78 -25.82 -38.76
CA SER A 6 11.85 -26.14 -37.66
C SER A 6 11.65 -25.01 -36.64
N LYS A 7 12.62 -24.11 -36.46
CA LYS A 7 12.49 -22.97 -35.54
C LYS A 7 11.55 -21.87 -36.06
N SER A 8 11.46 -21.73 -37.39
CA SER A 8 10.60 -20.74 -38.05
C SER A 8 9.12 -21.04 -37.85
N SER A 9 8.73 -22.32 -37.91
CA SER A 9 7.32 -22.72 -37.75
C SER A 9 6.84 -22.58 -36.31
N GLU A 10 7.72 -22.80 -35.33
CA GLU A 10 7.38 -22.70 -33.91
C GLU A 10 7.15 -21.25 -33.49
N GLN A 11 7.98 -20.32 -33.97
CA GLN A 11 7.76 -18.88 -33.77
C GLN A 11 6.52 -18.37 -34.50
N GLU A 12 6.25 -18.84 -35.73
CA GLU A 12 5.02 -18.49 -36.47
C GLU A 12 3.77 -19.01 -35.76
N ILE A 13 3.81 -20.22 -35.20
CA ILE A 13 2.70 -20.81 -34.44
C ILE A 13 2.46 -20.01 -33.15
N GLN A 14 3.52 -19.64 -32.43
CA GLN A 14 3.42 -18.82 -31.21
C GLN A 14 2.84 -17.43 -31.51
N GLU A 15 3.27 -16.78 -32.59
CA GLU A 15 2.77 -15.47 -32.98
C GLU A 15 1.32 -15.54 -33.48
N THR A 16 0.95 -16.61 -34.17
CA THR A 16 -0.44 -16.86 -34.60
C THR A 16 -1.35 -17.09 -33.40
N LEU A 17 -0.92 -17.90 -32.43
CA LEU A 17 -1.64 -18.13 -31.17
C LEU A 17 -1.78 -16.83 -30.36
N ARG A 18 -0.70 -16.05 -30.24
CA ARG A 18 -0.72 -14.75 -29.56
C ARG A 18 -1.74 -13.81 -30.18
N ASN A 19 -1.71 -13.66 -31.51
CA ASN A 19 -2.63 -12.76 -32.22
C ASN A 19 -4.09 -13.23 -32.11
N TYR A 20 -4.33 -14.54 -32.13
CA TYR A 20 -5.68 -15.09 -31.94
C TYR A 20 -6.21 -14.77 -30.53
N LEU A 21 -5.40 -15.04 -29.50
CA LEU A 21 -5.76 -14.76 -28.11
C LEU A 21 -5.95 -13.26 -27.85
N GLU A 22 -5.09 -12.39 -28.39
CA GLU A 22 -5.24 -10.93 -28.30
C GLU A 22 -6.52 -10.43 -28.97
N THR A 23 -6.85 -10.97 -30.15
CA THR A 23 -8.07 -10.58 -30.89
C THR A 23 -9.31 -11.05 -30.13
N TRP A 24 -9.31 -12.31 -29.69
CA TRP A 24 -10.39 -12.87 -28.90
C TRP A 24 -10.60 -12.11 -27.59
N ALA A 25 -9.52 -11.77 -26.89
CA ALA A 25 -9.59 -11.03 -25.63
C ALA A 25 -10.19 -9.64 -25.84
N LYS A 26 -9.79 -8.91 -26.88
CA LYS A 26 -10.40 -7.61 -27.24
C LYS A 26 -11.88 -7.71 -27.58
N ASP A 27 -12.29 -8.79 -28.23
CA ASP A 27 -13.68 -8.97 -28.64
C ASP A 27 -14.60 -9.39 -27.48
N ASN A 28 -14.05 -9.97 -26.41
CA ASN A 28 -14.83 -10.56 -25.31
C ASN A 28 -14.62 -9.88 -23.94
N LEU A 29 -13.54 -9.13 -23.76
CA LEU A 29 -13.24 -8.37 -22.55
C LEU A 29 -13.30 -6.88 -22.88
N SER A 30 -14.38 -6.21 -22.49
CA SER A 30 -14.62 -4.79 -22.76
C SER A 30 -13.58 -3.85 -22.15
N GLU A 31 -12.82 -4.34 -21.18
CA GLU A 31 -11.80 -3.59 -20.41
C GLU A 31 -10.37 -4.07 -20.73
N PHE A 32 -10.18 -4.89 -21.77
CA PHE A 32 -8.85 -5.43 -22.11
C PHE A 32 -7.80 -4.35 -22.40
N ASP A 33 -8.22 -3.24 -23.02
CA ASP A 33 -7.35 -2.09 -23.29
C ASP A 33 -7.05 -1.25 -22.02
N GLU A 34 -7.75 -1.50 -20.91
CA GLU A 34 -7.54 -0.87 -19.59
C GLU A 34 -6.68 -1.73 -18.64
N LEU A 35 -6.22 -2.90 -19.10
CA LEU A 35 -5.28 -3.76 -18.38
C LEU A 35 -3.91 -3.09 -18.26
N GLY A 36 -3.76 -2.28 -17.22
CA GLY A 36 -2.50 -1.77 -16.72
C GLY A 36 -2.02 -2.53 -15.49
N SER A 37 -0.95 -2.03 -14.87
CA SER A 37 -0.40 -2.55 -13.61
C SER A 37 -1.33 -2.38 -12.39
N ASP A 38 -2.56 -1.90 -12.58
CA ASP A 38 -3.53 -1.52 -11.54
C ASP A 38 -4.86 -2.29 -11.72
N THR A 39 -4.80 -3.45 -12.37
CA THR A 39 -5.98 -4.29 -12.65
C THR A 39 -6.53 -4.85 -11.34
N SER A 40 -7.81 -4.61 -11.05
CA SER A 40 -8.45 -5.04 -9.79
C SER A 40 -8.55 -6.57 -9.67
N HIS A 41 -8.57 -7.07 -8.44
CA HIS A 41 -8.70 -8.51 -8.17
C HIS A 41 -9.99 -9.11 -8.73
N GLU A 42 -11.08 -8.32 -8.80
CA GLU A 42 -12.35 -8.74 -9.41
C GLU A 42 -12.19 -8.93 -10.93
N ILE A 43 -11.47 -8.04 -11.61
CA ILE A 43 -11.18 -8.16 -13.05
C ILE A 43 -10.27 -9.36 -13.31
N LEU A 44 -9.27 -9.60 -12.45
CA LEU A 44 -8.39 -10.79 -12.56
C LEU A 44 -9.15 -12.11 -12.33
N GLU A 45 -10.08 -12.17 -11.38
CA GLU A 45 -10.95 -13.33 -11.19
C GLU A 45 -11.89 -13.54 -12.38
N GLU A 46 -12.43 -12.46 -12.94
CA GLU A 46 -13.29 -12.54 -14.12
C GLU A 46 -12.50 -13.06 -15.33
N ILE A 47 -11.31 -12.52 -15.58
CA ILE A 47 -10.38 -13.00 -16.63
C ILE A 47 -10.04 -14.47 -16.41
N THR A 48 -9.72 -14.88 -15.18
CA THR A 48 -9.41 -16.28 -14.84
C THR A 48 -10.59 -17.19 -15.17
N LYS A 49 -11.81 -16.79 -14.79
CA LYS A 49 -13.04 -17.54 -15.06
C LYS A 49 -13.37 -17.60 -16.56
N TYR A 50 -13.09 -16.54 -17.31
CA TYR A 50 -13.24 -16.52 -18.76
C TYR A 50 -12.21 -17.42 -19.45
N LEU A 51 -10.96 -17.45 -18.98
CA LEU A 51 -9.92 -18.35 -19.48
C LEU A 51 -10.26 -19.82 -19.20
N GLU A 52 -10.78 -20.14 -18.01
CA GLU A 52 -11.28 -21.48 -17.68
C GLU A 52 -12.44 -21.87 -18.62
N LYS A 53 -13.36 -20.95 -18.88
CA LYS A 53 -14.48 -21.19 -19.81
C LYS A 53 -14.04 -21.32 -21.26
N LEU A 54 -13.05 -20.56 -21.71
CA LEU A 54 -12.45 -20.66 -23.05
C LEU A 54 -11.80 -22.03 -23.25
N ALA A 55 -11.04 -22.49 -22.25
CA ALA A 55 -10.45 -23.82 -22.22
C ALA A 55 -11.51 -24.92 -22.33
N GLU A 56 -12.67 -24.73 -21.71
CA GLU A 56 -13.78 -25.70 -21.79
C GLU A 56 -14.59 -25.63 -23.10
N THR A 57 -14.78 -24.44 -23.68
CA THR A 57 -15.79 -24.25 -24.75
C THR A 57 -15.22 -24.15 -26.17
N GLU A 58 -14.03 -23.58 -26.35
CA GLU A 58 -13.43 -23.43 -27.68
C GLU A 58 -12.51 -24.61 -28.05
N PHE A 59 -11.84 -25.22 -27.07
CA PHE A 59 -10.95 -26.37 -27.32
C PHE A 59 -11.72 -27.62 -27.74
N ASP A 60 -12.91 -27.87 -27.17
CA ASP A 60 -13.78 -28.97 -27.60
C ASP A 60 -14.16 -28.85 -29.09
N SER A 61 -14.25 -27.63 -29.64
CA SER A 61 -14.57 -27.40 -31.05
C SER A 61 -13.36 -27.48 -31.99
N ILE A 62 -12.15 -27.20 -31.49
CA ILE A 62 -10.88 -27.26 -32.24
C ILE A 62 -10.32 -28.71 -32.28
N THR A 63 -10.75 -29.59 -31.36
CA THR A 63 -10.27 -30.99 -31.26
C THR A 63 -10.63 -31.90 -32.44
N GLN A 64 -11.49 -31.48 -33.38
CA GLN A 64 -11.92 -32.36 -34.47
C GLN A 64 -10.86 -32.55 -35.58
N ASP A 65 -9.91 -31.62 -35.74
CA ASP A 65 -8.85 -31.66 -36.78
C ASP A 65 -7.43 -31.35 -36.26
N ALA A 66 -7.26 -31.05 -34.98
CA ALA A 66 -5.94 -30.81 -34.38
C ALA A 66 -5.23 -32.13 -34.03
N THR A 67 -3.92 -32.24 -34.33
CA THR A 67 -3.13 -33.40 -33.90
C THR A 67 -2.99 -33.41 -32.38
N ALA A 68 -2.94 -34.61 -31.78
CA ALA A 68 -2.77 -34.76 -30.33
C ALA A 68 -1.53 -34.05 -29.78
N GLU A 69 -0.47 -33.90 -30.59
CA GLU A 69 0.74 -33.14 -30.24
C GLU A 69 0.46 -31.63 -30.10
N PHE A 70 -0.40 -31.06 -30.93
CA PHE A 70 -0.75 -29.64 -30.86
C PHE A 70 -1.63 -29.33 -29.64
N ILE A 71 -2.61 -30.20 -29.34
CA ILE A 71 -3.45 -30.10 -28.14
C ILE A 71 -2.59 -30.16 -26.88
N ASN A 72 -1.64 -31.10 -26.83
CA ASN A 72 -0.77 -31.28 -25.68
C ASN A 72 0.22 -30.11 -25.50
N ALA A 73 0.70 -29.52 -26.61
CA ALA A 73 1.55 -28.32 -26.55
C ALA A 73 0.79 -27.11 -25.97
N ILE A 74 -0.48 -26.94 -26.33
CA ILE A 74 -1.31 -25.87 -25.78
C ILE A 74 -1.65 -26.14 -24.32
N GLU A 75 -2.07 -27.36 -23.98
CA GLU A 75 -2.33 -27.76 -22.59
C GLU A 75 -1.10 -27.55 -21.71
N THR A 76 0.10 -27.92 -22.18
CA THR A 76 1.36 -27.70 -21.47
C THR A 76 1.64 -26.21 -21.29
N THR A 77 1.45 -25.39 -22.33
CA THR A 77 1.66 -23.94 -22.26
C THR A 77 0.69 -23.28 -21.27
N PHE A 78 -0.58 -23.69 -21.26
CA PHE A 78 -1.56 -23.22 -20.28
C PHE A 78 -1.24 -23.69 -18.86
N GLN A 79 -0.77 -24.93 -18.67
CA GLN A 79 -0.35 -25.42 -17.35
C GLN A 79 0.90 -24.69 -16.86
N GLU A 80 1.85 -24.36 -17.74
CA GLU A 80 3.02 -23.55 -17.41
C GLU A 80 2.61 -22.13 -17.02
N TRP A 81 1.75 -21.47 -17.80
CA TRP A 81 1.21 -20.15 -17.46
C TRP A 81 0.36 -20.16 -16.19
N ALA A 82 -0.46 -21.18 -15.98
CA ALA A 82 -1.23 -21.35 -14.75
C ALA A 82 -0.32 -21.64 -13.55
N THR A 83 0.80 -22.33 -13.75
CA THR A 83 1.80 -22.57 -12.70
C THR A 83 2.55 -21.29 -12.38
N ILE A 84 2.99 -20.53 -13.39
CA ILE A 84 3.62 -19.21 -13.22
C ILE A 84 2.67 -18.25 -12.52
N ALA A 85 1.42 -18.13 -12.99
CA ALA A 85 0.40 -17.31 -12.34
C ALA A 85 0.13 -17.79 -10.90
N ARG A 86 0.07 -19.10 -10.64
CA ARG A 86 -0.09 -19.64 -9.27
C ARG A 86 1.15 -19.47 -8.40
N GLU A 87 2.34 -19.44 -8.97
CA GLU A 87 3.60 -19.19 -8.26
C GLU A 87 3.78 -17.70 -7.97
N GLU A 88 3.41 -16.82 -8.91
CA GLU A 88 3.30 -15.37 -8.73
C GLU A 88 2.22 -15.03 -7.70
N ILE A 89 1.03 -15.65 -7.77
CA ILE A 89 -0.04 -15.52 -6.77
C ILE A 89 0.36 -16.16 -5.42
N LYS A 90 1.20 -17.21 -5.40
CA LYS A 90 1.73 -17.78 -4.14
C LYS A 90 2.86 -16.97 -3.53
N SER A 91 3.66 -16.27 -4.33
CA SER A 91 4.61 -15.29 -3.82
C SER A 91 3.88 -14.03 -3.34
N ASP A 92 2.82 -13.61 -4.04
CA ASP A 92 2.02 -12.43 -3.69
C ASP A 92 0.99 -12.66 -2.58
N SER A 93 0.60 -13.91 -2.27
CA SER A 93 -0.29 -14.21 -1.14
C SER A 93 0.41 -14.29 0.22
N VAL A 94 1.71 -13.99 0.29
CA VAL A 94 2.44 -13.78 1.57
C VAL A 94 3.37 -12.56 1.54
N SER A 95 3.67 -11.93 0.40
CA SER A 95 4.23 -10.57 0.41
C SER A 95 3.12 -9.56 0.64
N ASN A 96 2.86 -9.31 1.91
CA ASN A 96 2.04 -8.22 2.40
C ASN A 96 2.69 -6.91 1.95
N HIS A 97 2.44 -6.42 0.72
CA HIS A 97 3.11 -5.25 0.12
C HIS A 97 2.67 -3.93 0.78
N ILE A 98 2.86 -3.82 2.10
CA ILE A 98 2.46 -2.66 2.91
C ILE A 98 3.06 -1.40 2.31
N TYR A 99 4.32 -1.48 1.90
CA TYR A 99 5.03 -0.36 1.28
C TYR A 99 4.34 0.18 0.03
N THR A 100 4.01 -0.72 -0.91
CA THR A 100 3.33 -0.36 -2.15
C THR A 100 1.95 0.21 -1.88
N THR A 101 1.18 -0.38 -0.96
CA THR A 101 -0.15 0.11 -0.58
C THR A 101 -0.07 1.52 0.02
N VAL A 102 0.90 1.78 0.89
CA VAL A 102 1.11 3.09 1.52
C VAL A 102 1.49 4.14 0.47
N ILE A 103 2.38 3.81 -0.47
CA ILE A 103 2.72 4.71 -1.58
C ILE A 103 1.49 5.04 -2.43
N ASN A 104 0.72 4.02 -2.81
CA ASN A 104 -0.46 4.20 -3.66
C ASN A 104 -1.53 5.02 -2.95
N PHE A 105 -1.70 4.85 -1.63
CA PHE A 105 -2.58 5.68 -0.83
C PHE A 105 -2.19 7.16 -0.90
N PHE A 106 -0.93 7.51 -0.61
CA PHE A 106 -0.52 8.92 -0.61
C PHE A 106 -0.53 9.55 -2.01
N LYS A 107 -0.28 8.75 -3.07
CA LYS A 107 -0.47 9.20 -4.46
C LYS A 107 -1.94 9.48 -4.77
N ALA A 108 -2.85 8.61 -4.36
CA ALA A 108 -4.29 8.74 -4.61
C ALA A 108 -4.91 9.93 -3.85
N GLU A 109 -4.47 10.18 -2.62
CA GLU A 109 -4.86 11.35 -1.82
C GLU A 109 -4.16 12.64 -2.27
N GLU A 110 -3.28 12.57 -3.28
CA GLU A 110 -2.48 13.68 -3.80
C GLU A 110 -1.60 14.37 -2.73
N TRP A 111 -1.13 13.61 -1.73
CA TRP A 111 -0.20 14.13 -0.71
C TRP A 111 1.22 14.14 -1.28
N PRO A 112 1.88 15.30 -1.37
CA PRO A 112 3.28 15.36 -1.81
C PRO A 112 4.19 14.71 -0.76
N PHE A 113 5.06 13.81 -1.20
CA PHE A 113 6.04 13.16 -0.33
C PHE A 113 7.41 13.03 -1.00
N LEU A 114 8.44 12.86 -0.16
CA LEU A 114 9.79 12.45 -0.53
C LEU A 114 10.01 11.02 -0.02
N GLU A 115 10.53 10.17 -0.90
CA GLU A 115 10.77 8.76 -0.61
C GLU A 115 12.23 8.52 -0.22
N GLU A 116 12.44 7.76 0.85
CA GLU A 116 13.72 7.18 1.24
C GLU A 116 13.61 5.66 1.13
N GLU A 117 13.70 5.16 -0.11
CA GLU A 117 13.46 3.76 -0.50
C GLU A 117 14.21 2.76 0.39
N ASP A 118 15.51 2.99 0.63
CA ASP A 118 16.39 2.12 1.42
C ASP A 118 15.90 1.89 2.86
N LYS A 119 15.05 2.78 3.38
CA LYS A 119 14.51 2.71 4.74
C LYS A 119 13.01 2.46 4.79
N SER A 120 12.35 2.38 3.63
CA SER A 120 10.89 2.29 3.52
C SER A 120 10.18 3.43 4.28
N ILE A 121 10.68 4.66 4.11
CA ILE A 121 10.16 5.87 4.76
C ILE A 121 9.70 6.88 3.72
N LEU A 122 8.53 7.48 3.95
CA LEU A 122 8.02 8.64 3.22
C LEU A 122 7.99 9.86 4.15
N TYR A 123 8.55 10.97 3.69
CA TYR A 123 8.50 12.26 4.39
C TYR A 123 7.52 13.19 3.67
N MET A 124 6.67 13.88 4.41
CA MET A 124 5.68 14.81 3.87
C MET A 124 5.45 15.96 4.85
N ASN A 125 4.80 17.02 4.40
CA ASN A 125 4.35 18.09 5.29
C ASN A 125 2.83 18.11 5.33
N PHE A 126 2.28 18.40 6.49
CA PHE A 126 0.86 18.60 6.69
C PHE A 126 0.60 19.99 7.24
N LYS A 127 -0.46 20.62 6.76
CA LYS A 127 -0.92 21.93 7.21
C LYS A 127 -2.33 21.79 7.80
N GLY A 128 -2.41 21.92 9.11
CA GLY A 128 -3.66 21.97 9.85
C GLY A 128 -4.17 23.40 10.05
N GLU A 129 -5.16 23.56 10.92
CA GLU A 129 -5.72 24.86 11.30
C GLU A 129 -4.77 25.64 12.22
N ASN A 130 -4.03 24.94 13.09
CA ASN A 130 -3.19 25.53 14.12
C ASN A 130 -1.70 25.59 13.75
N GLY A 131 -1.29 24.96 12.65
CA GLY A 131 0.11 25.02 12.20
C GLY A 131 0.43 24.15 10.99
N GLU A 132 1.72 24.09 10.68
CA GLU A 132 2.28 23.21 9.66
C GLU A 132 3.45 22.45 10.28
N TRP A 133 3.51 21.15 10.01
CA TRP A 133 4.54 20.27 10.55
C TRP A 133 4.90 19.15 9.56
N SER A 134 6.05 18.54 9.79
CA SER A 134 6.50 17.39 9.01
C SER A 134 5.92 16.10 9.56
N CYS A 135 5.60 15.19 8.65
CA CYS A 135 5.13 13.86 8.95
C CYS A 135 6.07 12.80 8.35
N LEU A 136 6.07 11.62 8.96
CA LEU A 136 6.86 10.49 8.56
C LEU A 136 5.99 9.23 8.51
N ALA A 137 5.89 8.61 7.34
CA ALA A 137 5.25 7.32 7.14
C ALA A 137 6.36 6.25 7.07
N LYS A 138 6.38 5.29 7.99
CA LYS A 138 7.38 4.23 8.07
C LYS A 138 6.71 2.88 7.90
N VAL A 139 7.23 2.11 6.97
CA VAL A 139 6.81 0.72 6.78
C VAL A 139 7.89 -0.21 7.31
N LYS A 140 7.44 -1.21 8.05
CA LYS A 140 8.23 -2.31 8.59
C LYS A 140 7.68 -3.60 7.99
N GLU A 141 8.14 -3.87 6.78
CA GLU A 141 7.60 -4.94 5.93
C GLU A 141 7.75 -6.31 6.60
N GLU A 142 8.94 -6.60 7.15
CA GLU A 142 9.23 -7.88 7.81
C GLU A 142 8.34 -8.12 9.04
N GLU A 143 7.96 -7.05 9.74
CA GLU A 143 7.10 -7.10 10.93
C GLU A 143 5.61 -6.86 10.63
N ASN A 144 5.20 -6.75 9.36
CA ASN A 144 3.82 -6.43 8.95
C ASN A 144 3.26 -5.16 9.63
N GLN A 145 4.09 -4.14 9.80
CA GLN A 145 3.73 -2.94 10.56
C GLN A 145 3.78 -1.68 9.71
N PHE A 146 2.75 -0.85 9.85
CA PHE A 146 2.74 0.51 9.34
C PHE A 146 2.68 1.50 10.50
N ILE A 147 3.55 2.51 10.47
CA ILE A 147 3.61 3.56 11.47
C ILE A 147 3.57 4.92 10.78
N PHE A 148 2.76 5.83 11.30
CA PHE A 148 2.68 7.21 10.85
C PHE A 148 2.95 8.14 12.03
N TYR A 149 3.80 9.14 11.81
CA TYR A 149 4.20 10.12 12.80
C TYR A 149 3.91 11.54 12.31
N SER A 150 3.33 12.37 13.17
CA SER A 150 3.43 13.82 13.10
C SER A 150 4.56 14.29 14.00
N LEU A 151 5.48 15.12 13.49
CA LEU A 151 6.70 15.53 14.18
C LEU A 151 6.60 16.99 14.61
N TYR A 152 6.87 17.27 15.88
CA TYR A 152 7.04 18.62 16.40
C TYR A 152 8.52 18.89 16.70
N PRO A 153 9.02 20.12 16.49
CA PRO A 153 10.42 20.47 16.74
C PRO A 153 10.89 20.14 18.16
N ALA A 154 12.16 19.78 18.30
CA ALA A 154 12.75 19.44 19.59
C ALA A 154 12.64 20.60 20.59
N VAL A 155 12.20 20.28 21.82
CA VAL A 155 12.02 21.27 22.89
C VAL A 155 13.25 21.41 23.80
N PRO A 156 13.50 22.61 24.36
CA PRO A 156 14.57 22.85 25.32
C PRO A 156 14.46 21.95 26.57
N GLU A 157 15.60 21.58 27.15
CA GLU A 157 15.70 20.67 28.30
C GLU A 157 14.81 21.12 29.48
N GLU A 158 14.79 22.42 29.76
CA GLU A 158 14.01 23.02 30.84
C GLU A 158 12.49 22.91 30.65
N LYS A 159 12.02 22.64 29.42
CA LYS A 159 10.59 22.46 29.11
C LYS A 159 10.17 21.00 29.06
N ARG A 160 11.10 20.05 28.97
CA ARG A 160 10.80 18.61 28.80
C ARG A 160 9.95 18.04 29.93
N GLN A 161 10.15 18.47 31.18
CA GLN A 161 9.31 18.00 32.30
C GLN A 161 7.85 18.46 32.19
N ALA A 162 7.63 19.73 31.84
CA ALA A 162 6.27 20.26 31.67
C ALA A 162 5.57 19.60 30.48
N ILE A 163 6.30 19.39 29.38
CA ILE A 163 5.78 18.68 28.20
C ILE A 163 5.49 17.21 28.49
N ALA A 164 6.32 16.54 29.27
CA ALA A 164 6.05 15.16 29.68
C ALA A 164 4.75 15.05 30.48
N GLU A 165 4.49 16.02 31.39
CA GLU A 165 3.21 16.09 32.08
C GLU A 165 2.06 16.34 31.09
N PHE A 166 2.21 17.31 30.18
CA PHE A 166 1.20 17.63 29.16
C PHE A 166 0.83 16.41 28.32
N ILE A 167 1.84 15.74 27.76
CA ILE A 167 1.69 14.53 26.95
C ILE A 167 1.04 13.40 27.73
N THR A 168 1.44 13.20 29.00
CA THR A 168 0.85 12.16 29.84
C THR A 168 -0.64 12.41 30.10
N ARG A 169 -1.04 13.68 30.26
CA ARG A 169 -2.45 14.07 30.41
C ARG A 169 -3.21 13.91 29.11
N ALA A 170 -2.67 14.42 28.01
CA ALA A 170 -3.27 14.32 26.67
C ALA A 170 -3.51 12.86 26.26
N ASN A 171 -2.58 11.97 26.59
CA ASN A 171 -2.69 10.53 26.29
C ASN A 171 -3.75 9.82 27.14
N TYR A 172 -4.23 10.41 28.24
CA TYR A 172 -5.20 9.75 29.11
C TYR A 172 -6.60 9.75 28.47
N GLY A 173 -6.98 8.62 27.89
CA GLY A 173 -8.28 8.45 27.23
C GLY A 173 -8.21 8.54 25.71
N THR A 174 -7.04 8.82 25.13
CA THR A 174 -6.80 8.70 23.69
C THR A 174 -7.06 7.26 23.23
N ILE A 175 -7.91 7.12 22.22
CA ILE A 175 -8.28 5.81 21.68
C ILE A 175 -7.31 5.33 20.59
N LEU A 176 -6.91 6.24 19.70
CA LEU A 176 -6.09 5.92 18.54
C LEU A 176 -4.83 6.78 18.51
N GLY A 177 -3.69 6.13 18.75
CA GLY A 177 -2.38 6.76 18.78
C GLY A 177 -1.97 7.28 20.16
N ASN A 178 -0.81 7.93 20.21
CA ASN A 178 -0.28 8.55 21.41
C ASN A 178 0.78 9.61 21.08
N PHE A 179 0.91 10.61 21.94
CA PHE A 179 2.08 11.48 21.97
C PHE A 179 3.27 10.76 22.62
N GLU A 180 4.46 11.06 22.11
CA GLU A 180 5.76 10.60 22.62
C GLU A 180 6.69 11.81 22.79
N LEU A 181 7.54 11.75 23.82
CA LEU A 181 8.63 12.67 24.06
C LEU A 181 9.92 11.86 24.19
N ASP A 182 10.91 12.18 23.38
CA ASP A 182 12.28 11.78 23.65
C ASP A 182 12.90 12.74 24.68
N PHE A 183 13.32 12.21 25.82
CA PHE A 183 13.88 13.01 26.90
C PHE A 183 15.34 13.42 26.64
N ASP A 184 16.06 12.74 25.76
CA ASP A 184 17.47 13.02 25.48
C ASP A 184 17.61 14.24 24.57
N ASP A 185 16.82 14.32 23.50
CA ASP A 185 16.88 15.41 22.53
C ASP A 185 15.67 16.37 22.56
N GLY A 186 14.54 15.96 23.14
CA GLY A 186 13.33 16.78 23.24
C GLY A 186 12.38 16.65 22.05
N GLU A 187 12.58 15.69 21.14
CA GLU A 187 11.66 15.40 20.05
C GLU A 187 10.26 15.07 20.59
N ILE A 188 9.23 15.73 20.05
CA ILE A 188 7.84 15.41 20.31
C ILE A 188 7.23 14.84 19.04
N ARG A 189 6.47 13.77 19.16
CA ARG A 189 5.73 13.20 18.04
C ARG A 189 4.38 12.66 18.45
N TYR A 190 3.41 12.72 17.54
CA TYR A 190 2.18 11.94 17.65
C TYR A 190 2.28 10.71 16.75
N LYS A 191 2.10 9.52 17.33
CA LYS A 191 2.25 8.24 16.64
C LYS A 191 0.91 7.55 16.49
N THR A 192 0.65 7.03 15.30
CA THR A 192 -0.37 6.00 15.04
C THR A 192 0.32 4.82 14.38
N SER A 193 -0.01 3.59 14.79
CA SER A 193 0.57 2.37 14.21
C SER A 193 -0.46 1.26 14.11
N ILE A 194 -0.30 0.39 13.12
CA ILE A 194 -1.10 -0.83 12.95
C ILE A 194 -0.18 -1.99 12.64
N ASP A 195 -0.51 -3.13 13.21
CA ASP A 195 0.05 -4.43 12.88
C ASP A 195 -1.00 -5.17 12.06
N VAL A 196 -0.62 -5.63 10.88
CA VAL A 196 -1.49 -6.35 9.93
C VAL A 196 -1.01 -7.79 9.74
N GLU A 197 -0.32 -8.38 10.71
CA GLU A 197 0.06 -9.80 10.64
C GLU A 197 -1.19 -10.67 10.45
N GLY A 198 -1.18 -11.48 9.39
CA GLY A 198 -2.29 -12.38 9.06
C GLY A 198 -3.49 -11.71 8.38
N ASP A 199 -3.39 -10.43 8.02
CA ASP A 199 -4.38 -9.70 7.23
C ASP A 199 -3.67 -8.72 6.26
N SER A 200 -4.45 -7.90 5.55
CA SER A 200 -3.97 -6.92 4.59
C SER A 200 -4.20 -5.49 5.07
N LEU A 201 -3.26 -4.59 4.75
CA LEU A 201 -3.45 -3.17 4.96
C LEU A 201 -4.31 -2.60 3.83
N SER A 202 -5.44 -1.97 4.17
CA SER A 202 -6.33 -1.32 3.20
C SER A 202 -6.21 0.20 3.24
N PHE A 203 -6.61 0.88 2.16
CA PHE A 203 -6.66 2.35 2.10
C PHE A 203 -7.51 2.95 3.22
N ALA A 204 -8.65 2.30 3.55
CA ALA A 204 -9.51 2.75 4.64
C ALA A 204 -8.77 2.72 6.00
N LEU A 205 -7.98 1.68 6.27
CA LEU A 205 -7.19 1.60 7.50
C LEU A 205 -6.09 2.68 7.53
N ILE A 206 -5.38 2.88 6.43
CA ILE A 206 -4.36 3.93 6.31
C ILE A 206 -4.99 5.30 6.54
N GLN A 207 -6.12 5.58 5.88
CA GLN A 207 -6.87 6.81 6.00
C GLN A 207 -7.23 7.12 7.46
N GLN A 208 -7.87 6.16 8.15
CA GLN A 208 -8.27 6.37 9.54
C GLN A 208 -7.07 6.69 10.45
N MET A 209 -5.93 6.02 10.24
CA MET A 209 -4.73 6.28 11.02
C MET A 209 -4.11 7.65 10.70
N VAL A 210 -3.87 7.95 9.42
CA VAL A 210 -3.21 9.18 8.98
C VAL A 210 -4.02 10.40 9.40
N TYR A 211 -5.34 10.39 9.13
CA TYR A 211 -6.18 11.54 9.48
C TYR A 211 -6.36 11.69 10.99
N ALA A 212 -6.53 10.60 11.75
CA ALA A 212 -6.56 10.70 13.21
C ALA A 212 -5.25 11.26 13.78
N ASN A 213 -4.12 10.90 13.18
CA ASN A 213 -2.81 11.37 13.61
C ASN A 213 -2.65 12.89 13.45
N VAL A 214 -2.88 13.39 12.23
CA VAL A 214 -2.69 14.82 11.94
C VAL A 214 -3.72 15.68 12.64
N MET A 215 -4.98 15.21 12.78
CA MET A 215 -6.01 15.94 13.51
C MET A 215 -5.67 16.05 15.00
N MET A 216 -5.18 14.99 15.62
CA MET A 216 -4.78 15.03 17.03
C MET A 216 -3.59 15.94 17.26
N MET A 217 -2.61 15.93 16.35
CA MET A 217 -1.49 16.88 16.42
C MET A 217 -2.02 18.32 16.31
N ASP A 218 -2.89 18.61 15.34
CA ASP A 218 -3.44 19.96 15.14
C ASP A 218 -4.20 20.47 16.36
N GLU A 219 -5.02 19.62 16.97
CA GLU A 219 -5.85 19.96 18.13
C GLU A 219 -5.00 20.30 19.37
N TYR A 220 -3.91 19.58 19.61
CA TYR A 220 -3.07 19.77 20.79
C TYR A 220 -1.89 20.72 20.55
N LEU A 221 -1.58 21.07 19.30
CA LEU A 221 -0.47 21.95 18.94
C LEU A 221 -0.50 23.30 19.68
N PRO A 222 -1.65 24.01 19.81
CA PRO A 222 -1.72 25.24 20.60
C PRO A 222 -1.34 25.04 22.06
N GLY A 223 -1.75 23.93 22.68
CA GLY A 223 -1.42 23.61 24.07
C GLY A 223 0.06 23.30 24.26
N ILE A 224 0.65 22.55 23.34
CA ILE A 224 2.10 22.30 23.31
C ILE A 224 2.86 23.63 23.25
N MET A 225 2.49 24.50 22.30
CA MET A 225 3.10 25.82 22.16
C MET A 225 2.92 26.69 23.41
N ALA A 226 1.72 26.70 24.01
CA ALA A 226 1.45 27.46 25.22
C ALA A 226 2.33 27.04 26.41
N VAL A 227 2.50 25.74 26.63
CA VAL A 227 3.37 25.21 27.70
C VAL A 227 4.84 25.58 27.45
N ILE A 228 5.29 25.56 26.19
CA ILE A 228 6.67 25.93 25.83
C ILE A 228 6.88 27.44 26.00
N GLU A 229 6.03 28.27 25.40
CA GLU A 229 6.28 29.70 25.19
C GLU A 229 5.75 30.61 26.30
N SER A 230 4.63 30.24 26.94
CA SER A 230 3.84 31.18 27.75
C SER A 230 3.83 30.91 29.27
N GLU A 231 4.65 29.96 29.74
CA GLU A 231 4.66 29.47 31.13
C GLU A 231 3.26 29.10 31.65
N MET A 232 2.34 28.75 30.75
CA MET A 232 1.00 28.31 31.12
C MET A 232 1.09 27.02 31.92
N GLU A 233 0.32 26.94 32.99
CA GLU A 233 0.19 25.71 33.77
C GLU A 233 -0.37 24.60 32.88
N VAL A 234 0.30 23.44 32.87
CA VAL A 234 -0.02 22.30 31.99
C VAL A 234 -1.50 21.91 32.09
N LYS A 235 -2.07 21.95 33.30
CA LYS A 235 -3.47 21.62 33.53
C LYS A 235 -4.42 22.60 32.85
N GLU A 236 -4.08 23.88 32.80
CA GLU A 236 -4.87 24.90 32.13
C GLU A 236 -4.83 24.71 30.61
N ALA A 237 -3.66 24.41 30.06
CA ALA A 237 -3.51 24.12 28.63
C ALA A 237 -4.38 22.94 28.19
N ILE A 238 -4.41 21.84 28.95
CA ILE A 238 -5.28 20.69 28.66
C ILE A 238 -6.77 21.06 28.76
N LEU A 239 -7.16 21.84 29.78
CA LEU A 239 -8.55 22.28 29.94
C LEU A 239 -9.04 23.18 28.81
N GLN A 240 -8.16 23.92 28.14
CA GLN A 240 -8.57 24.74 26.98
C GLN A 240 -8.83 23.90 25.72
N ILE A 241 -8.28 22.69 25.65
CA ILE A 241 -8.45 21.76 24.53
C ILE A 241 -9.67 20.86 24.76
N GLU A 242 -9.73 20.22 25.93
CA GLU A 242 -10.71 19.16 26.22
C GLU A 242 -11.98 19.66 26.98
N GLY A 243 -12.00 20.93 27.41
CA GLY A 243 -12.97 21.48 28.37
C GLY A 243 -14.19 22.19 27.78
#